data_AF-A0A9P9QFZ8-F1
#
_entry.id   AF-A0A9P9QFZ8-F1
#
_cell.length_a   1.000
_cell.length_b   1.000
_cell.length_c   1.000
_cell.angle_alpha   90.00
_cell.angle_beta   90.00
_cell.angle_gamma   90.00
#
_symmetry.space_group_name_H-M   'P 1'
#
loop_
_entity.id
_entity.type
_entity.pdbx_description
1 polymer ?
#
loop_
_entity_poly.entity_id
_entity_poly.type
_entity_poly.pdbx_seq_one_letter_code
_entity_poly.pdbx_strand_id
1 'polypeptide(L)'
;MSTRRSGRAKAPVKYTSDSEGSDYGTSKARKSSTKGTPKKRPNGTQQDAATSSPAKRSKKDPSVVAAEHRAKAAAADEKASKAAHKTEWDEWVTAHDQSGALLDDEPAREESITQTDSLKKYGLKKEELGVLKHFEKRNPNPLFKNTIKLFFEEEVKVLGFRKAGMMAGVEGTEAEILNKGEEIWREEHKDDPPEEEKEEKKKEPKEKTPKQKWTAYVEAHTVSSPDSLKEEPDEAINQTDCKTKYSLVPGDLAVLPYFPKPNPKYGNTTKLFKESEVKTLAYRKAAMQGGVEDGDEAAMLKKGKDLFEDK
;
A
#
# COMPACT_ATOMS: atom_id res chain seq x y z
N MET A 1 39.12 59.71 -35.02
CA MET A 1 39.63 58.84 -36.11
C MET A 1 39.66 57.41 -35.55
N SER A 2 38.74 56.49 -35.92
CA SER A 2 38.85 55.51 -37.03
C SER A 2 40.27 54.90 -37.09
N THR A 3 40.53 53.63 -36.76
CA THR A 3 40.15 52.40 -37.51
C THR A 3 40.38 51.14 -36.63
N ARG A 4 39.44 50.17 -36.56
CA ARG A 4 39.39 48.83 -37.24
C ARG A 4 40.61 47.91 -37.01
N ARG A 5 40.55 46.56 -36.92
CA ARG A 5 39.55 45.47 -36.74
C ARG A 5 40.35 44.16 -36.96
N SER A 6 40.14 43.11 -36.16
CA SER A 6 40.21 41.65 -36.50
C SER A 6 40.57 40.88 -35.21
N GLY A 7 39.99 39.75 -34.82
CA GLY A 7 39.13 38.81 -35.54
C GLY A 7 39.85 37.48 -35.74
N ARG A 8 39.91 36.61 -34.73
CA ARG A 8 40.13 35.17 -34.96
C ARG A 8 39.45 34.31 -33.89
N ALA A 9 38.33 33.71 -34.29
CA ALA A 9 37.65 32.65 -33.57
C ALA A 9 38.52 31.38 -33.52
N LYS A 10 38.54 30.69 -32.38
CA LYS A 10 39.05 29.31 -32.27
C LYS A 10 37.85 28.36 -32.27
N ALA A 11 37.88 27.38 -33.17
CA ALA A 11 36.84 26.37 -33.37
C ALA A 11 36.85 25.30 -32.24
N PRO A 12 35.72 24.65 -31.95
CA PRO A 12 35.64 23.58 -30.96
C PRO A 12 36.26 22.28 -31.48
N VAL A 13 37.09 21.66 -30.63
CA VAL A 13 37.73 20.36 -30.88
C VAL A 13 36.66 19.26 -30.77
N LYS A 14 36.45 18.52 -31.87
CA LYS A 14 35.71 17.25 -31.89
C LYS A 14 36.72 16.12 -31.74
N TYR A 15 36.59 15.29 -30.71
CA TYR A 15 37.13 13.94 -30.72
C TYR A 15 35.97 12.97 -30.92
N THR A 16 35.87 12.45 -32.14
CA THR A 16 35.21 11.18 -32.43
C THR A 16 36.33 10.15 -32.58
N SER A 17 36.38 9.19 -31.67
CA SER A 17 36.98 7.89 -31.97
C SER A 17 35.94 6.86 -31.56
N ASP A 18 35.25 6.35 -32.57
CA ASP A 18 34.61 5.05 -32.51
C ASP A 18 35.67 3.99 -32.19
N SER A 19 35.36 3.09 -31.25
CA SER A 19 35.99 1.77 -31.21
C SER A 19 34.93 0.76 -30.79
N GLU A 20 34.92 -0.30 -31.59
CA GLU A 20 33.91 -1.33 -31.80
C GLU A 20 33.63 -2.24 -30.59
N GLY A 21 32.37 -2.67 -30.46
CA GLY A 21 31.96 -3.68 -29.49
C GLY A 21 30.45 -4.00 -29.59
N SER A 22 30.07 -4.64 -30.69
CA SER A 22 28.74 -5.18 -31.02
C SER A 22 28.11 -6.08 -29.93
N ASP A 23 26.80 -6.01 -29.68
CA ASP A 23 25.81 -7.05 -30.06
C ASP A 23 24.34 -6.66 -29.73
N TYR A 24 23.40 -7.17 -30.52
CA TYR A 24 21.95 -6.88 -30.60
C TYR A 24 21.19 -7.02 -29.26
N GLY A 25 20.17 -6.21 -28.90
CA GLY A 25 18.85 -6.20 -29.52
C GLY A 25 17.76 -5.49 -28.70
N THR A 26 17.10 -4.51 -29.34
CA THR A 26 15.67 -4.14 -29.25
C THR A 26 14.98 -3.90 -27.89
N SER A 27 14.62 -2.63 -27.59
CA SER A 27 13.20 -2.20 -27.61
C SER A 27 12.97 -0.69 -27.35
N LYS A 28 12.46 -0.01 -28.38
CA LYS A 28 11.63 1.22 -28.42
C LYS A 28 11.99 2.43 -27.55
N ALA A 29 12.78 3.36 -28.11
CA ALA A 29 12.78 4.77 -27.70
C ALA A 29 11.71 5.57 -28.49
N ARG A 30 10.84 6.28 -27.76
CA ARG A 30 9.77 7.14 -28.29
C ARG A 30 10.35 8.43 -28.91
N LYS A 31 9.83 8.78 -30.10
CA LYS A 31 10.02 10.03 -30.86
C LYS A 31 9.88 11.29 -29.99
N SER A 32 10.92 12.11 -29.89
CA SER A 32 10.81 13.54 -29.57
C SER A 32 10.78 14.35 -30.88
N SER A 33 9.64 14.95 -31.21
CA SER A 33 9.51 15.84 -32.38
C SER A 33 10.02 17.24 -32.03
N THR A 34 11.22 17.58 -32.52
CA THR A 34 11.72 18.95 -32.58
C THR A 34 11.04 19.64 -33.77
N LYS A 35 10.12 20.59 -33.52
CA LYS A 35 9.51 21.40 -34.58
C LYS A 35 10.20 22.77 -34.65
N GLY A 36 10.76 23.04 -35.83
CA GLY A 36 11.69 24.13 -36.10
C GLY A 36 11.10 25.53 -36.12
N THR A 37 12.01 26.48 -35.96
CA THR A 37 11.86 27.91 -36.19
C THR A 37 11.54 28.25 -37.65
N PRO A 38 10.54 29.11 -37.95
CA PRO A 38 10.39 29.68 -39.27
C PRO A 38 11.18 30.98 -39.45
N LYS A 39 11.86 31.05 -40.61
CA LYS A 39 12.72 32.13 -41.11
C LYS A 39 11.86 33.23 -41.76
N LYS A 40 12.25 34.49 -41.54
CA LYS A 40 11.55 35.75 -41.86
C LYS A 40 11.86 36.25 -43.29
N ARG A 41 10.90 36.94 -43.96
CA ARG A 41 10.97 38.18 -44.81
C ARG A 41 10.09 38.14 -46.09
N PRO A 42 9.77 39.27 -46.79
CA PRO A 42 9.97 40.71 -46.48
C PRO A 42 8.79 41.70 -46.78
N ASN A 43 8.75 42.80 -46.00
CA ASN A 43 8.62 44.24 -46.34
C ASN A 43 7.44 44.92 -47.10
N GLY A 44 6.97 46.03 -46.50
CA GLY A 44 6.38 47.25 -47.10
C GLY A 44 4.92 47.52 -46.68
N THR A 45 4.41 48.68 -46.26
CA THR A 45 4.90 50.05 -45.99
C THR A 45 3.71 50.81 -45.33
N GLN A 46 3.94 51.54 -44.23
CA GLN A 46 3.16 52.67 -43.64
C GLN A 46 1.68 52.40 -43.21
N GLN A 47 1.10 52.92 -42.11
CA GLN A 47 1.32 54.14 -41.35
C GLN A 47 0.59 54.05 -39.97
N ASP A 48 1.21 54.66 -38.95
CA ASP A 48 0.68 55.38 -37.77
C ASP A 48 -0.31 54.77 -36.74
N ALA A 49 0.26 54.57 -35.55
CA ALA A 49 -0.16 55.14 -34.26
C ALA A 49 -1.29 54.49 -33.44
N ALA A 50 -0.95 53.38 -32.76
CA ALA A 50 -1.20 53.19 -31.33
C ALA A 50 -0.23 52.12 -30.77
N THR A 51 1.07 52.43 -30.76
CA THR A 51 2.10 51.53 -30.22
C THR A 51 2.11 51.62 -28.68
N SER A 52 1.44 50.69 -28.01
CA SER A 52 1.91 50.23 -26.70
C SER A 52 3.28 49.57 -26.95
N SER A 53 4.34 50.26 -26.56
CA SER A 53 5.69 49.70 -26.65
C SER A 53 5.72 48.39 -25.85
N PRO A 54 6.16 47.24 -26.41
CA PRO A 54 6.35 46.05 -25.61
C PRO A 54 7.45 46.37 -24.60
N ALA A 55 7.10 46.33 -23.31
CA ALA A 55 8.00 46.60 -22.21
C ALA A 55 9.32 45.85 -22.46
N LYS A 56 10.41 46.62 -22.62
CA LYS A 56 11.76 46.07 -22.67
C LYS A 56 11.87 45.10 -21.49
N ARG A 57 12.12 43.81 -21.74
CA ARG A 57 12.47 42.84 -20.69
C ARG A 57 13.55 43.50 -19.84
N SER A 58 13.19 43.89 -18.63
CA SER A 58 14.18 44.34 -17.66
C SER A 58 15.19 43.21 -17.53
N LYS A 59 16.47 43.52 -17.70
CA LYS A 59 17.52 42.57 -17.31
C LYS A 59 17.23 42.24 -15.85
N LYS A 60 16.96 40.96 -15.56
CA LYS A 60 16.89 40.50 -14.16
C LYS A 60 18.11 41.05 -13.45
N ASP A 61 17.88 41.65 -12.30
CA ASP A 61 18.93 42.22 -11.49
C ASP A 61 20.01 41.13 -11.25
N PRO A 62 21.31 41.40 -11.48
CA PRO A 62 22.36 40.41 -11.28
C PRO A 62 22.36 39.81 -9.87
N SER A 63 21.83 40.53 -8.88
CA SER A 63 21.61 40.01 -7.52
C SER A 63 20.58 38.87 -7.47
N VAL A 64 19.47 38.98 -8.21
CA VAL A 64 18.42 37.95 -8.29
C VAL A 64 18.92 36.71 -9.02
N VAL A 65 19.72 36.88 -10.08
CA VAL A 65 20.34 35.76 -10.80
C VAL A 65 21.37 35.05 -9.92
N ALA A 66 22.20 35.78 -9.19
CA ALA A 66 23.15 35.20 -8.24
C ALA A 66 22.45 34.44 -7.10
N ALA A 67 21.33 34.96 -6.58
CA ALA A 67 20.50 34.26 -5.59
C ALA A 67 19.86 32.98 -6.15
N GLU A 68 19.31 33.02 -7.37
CA GLU A 68 18.78 31.82 -8.06
C GLU A 68 19.86 30.76 -8.28
N HIS A 69 21.09 31.15 -8.64
CA HIS A 69 22.20 30.22 -8.79
C HIS A 69 22.64 29.60 -7.46
N ARG A 70 22.71 30.38 -6.37
CA ARG A 70 23.00 29.85 -5.03
C ARG A 70 21.92 28.89 -4.55
N ALA A 71 20.64 29.21 -4.75
CA ALA A 71 19.55 28.32 -4.39
C ALA A 71 19.58 27.00 -5.18
N LYS A 72 19.92 27.05 -6.48
CA LYS A 72 20.10 25.83 -7.30
C LYS A 72 21.31 25.01 -6.88
N ALA A 73 22.42 25.66 -6.51
CA ALA A 73 23.60 24.97 -6.00
C ALA A 73 23.28 24.28 -4.67
N ALA A 74 22.69 24.99 -3.70
CA ALA A 74 22.28 24.44 -2.42
C ALA A 74 21.31 23.25 -2.57
N ALA A 75 20.33 23.34 -3.49
CA ALA A 75 19.41 22.24 -3.76
C ALA A 75 20.07 21.04 -4.47
N ALA A 76 21.16 21.26 -5.20
CA ALA A 76 21.95 20.18 -5.79
C ALA A 76 22.84 19.50 -4.74
N ASP A 77 23.47 20.28 -3.86
CA ASP A 77 24.29 19.79 -2.76
C ASP A 77 23.45 18.99 -1.76
N GLU A 78 22.24 19.45 -1.42
CA GLU A 78 21.31 18.72 -0.55
C GLU A 78 20.84 17.39 -1.17
N LYS A 79 20.69 17.34 -2.50
CA LYS A 79 20.37 16.09 -3.19
C LYS A 79 21.55 15.13 -3.20
N ALA A 80 22.76 15.66 -3.37
CA ALA A 80 23.98 14.86 -3.32
C ALA A 80 24.21 14.29 -1.93
N SER A 81 24.02 15.07 -0.86
CA SER A 81 24.15 14.58 0.52
C SER A 81 23.11 13.50 0.86
N LYS A 82 21.83 13.71 0.51
CA LYS A 82 20.80 12.67 0.70
C LYS A 82 21.10 11.38 -0.06
N ALA A 83 21.68 11.48 -1.26
CA ALA A 83 22.10 10.31 -2.01
C ALA A 83 23.26 9.59 -1.31
N ALA A 84 24.24 10.34 -0.79
CA ALA A 84 25.39 9.80 -0.05
C ALA A 84 24.95 9.10 1.25
N HIS A 85 24.08 9.73 2.05
CA HIS A 85 23.59 9.12 3.30
C HIS A 85 22.79 7.83 3.01
N LYS A 86 22.03 7.81 1.92
CA LYS A 86 21.31 6.61 1.51
C LYS A 86 22.27 5.49 1.10
N THR A 87 23.32 5.81 0.33
CA THR A 87 24.33 4.79 -0.04
C THR A 87 25.05 4.25 1.19
N GLU A 88 25.38 5.11 2.15
CA GLU A 88 26.02 4.71 3.41
C GLU A 88 25.10 3.81 4.26
N TRP A 89 23.81 4.13 4.32
CA TRP A 89 22.82 3.27 4.97
C TRP A 89 22.68 1.91 4.28
N ASP A 90 22.59 1.88 2.94
CA ASP A 90 22.47 0.64 2.17
C ASP A 90 23.73 -0.23 2.32
N GLU A 91 24.92 0.38 2.38
CA GLU A 91 26.19 -0.30 2.68
C GLU A 91 26.21 -0.86 4.11
N TRP A 92 25.76 -0.08 5.10
CA TRP A 92 25.68 -0.52 6.49
C TRP A 92 24.74 -1.72 6.64
N VAL A 93 23.54 -1.67 6.03
CA VAL A 93 22.57 -2.78 6.03
C VAL A 93 23.18 -4.03 5.41
N THR A 94 23.90 -3.88 4.30
CA THR A 94 24.56 -5.02 3.62
C THR A 94 25.67 -5.61 4.49
N ALA A 95 26.46 -4.77 5.17
CA ALA A 95 27.54 -5.22 6.04
C ALA A 95 27.04 -5.95 7.31
N HIS A 96 25.82 -5.64 7.75
CA HIS A 96 25.20 -6.23 8.94
C HIS A 96 24.09 -7.21 8.59
N ASP A 97 24.01 -7.68 7.34
CA ASP A 97 22.96 -8.58 6.91
C ASP A 97 23.02 -9.90 7.69
N GLN A 98 21.93 -10.20 8.39
CA GLN A 98 21.69 -11.46 9.10
C GLN A 98 20.57 -12.25 8.41
N SER A 99 20.36 -12.04 7.11
CA SER A 99 19.28 -12.67 6.38
C SER A 99 19.29 -14.19 6.55
N GLY A 100 18.24 -14.70 7.20
CA GLY A 100 18.07 -16.13 7.48
C GLY A 100 18.44 -16.56 8.90
N ALA A 101 18.99 -15.68 9.73
CA ALA A 101 19.15 -15.93 11.16
C ALA A 101 17.78 -15.90 11.85
N LEU A 102 17.38 -17.04 12.42
CA LEU A 102 16.12 -17.17 13.13
C LEU A 102 16.33 -16.98 14.63
N LEU A 103 15.28 -16.48 15.30
CA LEU A 103 15.18 -16.55 16.76
C LEU A 103 14.87 -17.99 17.17
N ASP A 104 15.50 -18.44 18.26
CA ASP A 104 15.29 -19.80 18.79
C ASP A 104 13.88 -19.96 19.35
N ASP A 105 13.38 -18.92 20.05
CA ASP A 105 12.08 -18.89 20.69
C ASP A 105 11.17 -17.79 20.10
N GLU A 106 9.86 -18.02 20.19
CA GLU A 106 8.87 -16.99 19.83
C GLU A 106 8.97 -15.83 20.85
N PRO A 107 9.26 -14.59 20.40
CA PRO A 107 9.31 -13.44 21.30
C PRO A 107 7.93 -13.20 21.93
N ALA A 108 7.91 -12.67 23.16
CA ALA A 108 6.67 -12.35 23.84
C ALA A 108 5.85 -11.38 22.99
N ARG A 109 4.52 -11.56 22.99
CA ARG A 109 3.62 -10.77 22.13
C ARG A 109 3.78 -9.26 22.35
N GLU A 110 4.04 -8.85 23.57
CA GLU A 110 4.21 -7.45 24.01
C GLU A 110 5.57 -6.88 23.59
N GLU A 111 6.57 -7.74 23.38
CA GLU A 111 7.94 -7.38 22.99
C GLU A 111 8.20 -7.63 21.49
N SER A 112 7.18 -8.12 20.77
CA SER A 112 7.30 -8.55 19.38
C SER A 112 6.58 -7.60 18.43
N ILE A 113 7.23 -7.29 17.31
CA ILE A 113 6.66 -6.49 16.22
C ILE A 113 6.68 -7.27 14.90
N THR A 114 5.63 -7.10 14.09
CA THR A 114 5.57 -7.72 12.76
C THR A 114 6.31 -6.87 11.73
N GLN A 115 6.82 -7.52 10.67
CA GLN A 115 7.43 -6.80 9.53
C GLN A 115 6.57 -5.65 8.97
N THR A 116 5.24 -5.83 8.97
CA THR A 116 4.32 -4.80 8.46
C THR A 116 4.20 -3.62 9.42
N ASP A 117 4.24 -3.88 10.71
CA ASP A 117 4.12 -2.84 11.73
C ASP A 117 5.46 -2.11 11.94
N SER A 118 6.61 -2.79 11.78
CA SER A 118 7.93 -2.16 11.73
C SER A 118 8.03 -1.10 10.63
N LEU A 119 7.48 -1.38 9.45
CA LEU A 119 7.41 -0.41 8.35
C LEU A 119 6.54 0.80 8.70
N LYS A 120 5.43 0.59 9.41
CA LYS A 120 4.51 1.67 9.77
C LYS A 120 5.01 2.53 10.93
N LYS A 121 5.56 1.91 11.98
CA LYS A 121 6.02 2.60 13.19
C LYS A 121 7.41 3.23 13.01
N TYR A 122 8.31 2.55 12.31
CA TYR A 122 9.73 2.94 12.23
C TYR A 122 10.21 3.20 10.79
N GLY A 123 9.34 3.08 9.79
CA GLY A 123 9.73 3.31 8.39
C GLY A 123 10.74 2.29 7.85
N LEU A 124 10.88 1.12 8.50
CA LEU A 124 11.84 0.08 8.15
C LEU A 124 11.28 -0.86 7.08
N LYS A 125 12.02 -1.02 5.98
CA LYS A 125 11.67 -1.90 4.86
C LYS A 125 12.05 -3.35 5.15
N LYS A 126 11.53 -4.25 4.32
CA LYS A 126 11.80 -5.69 4.44
C LYS A 126 13.29 -6.01 4.37
N GLU A 127 14.01 -5.33 3.48
CA GLU A 127 15.42 -5.54 3.22
C GLU A 127 16.28 -5.08 4.41
N GLU A 128 15.88 -3.97 5.03
CA GLU A 128 16.58 -3.38 6.18
C GLU A 128 16.41 -4.22 7.46
N LEU A 129 15.25 -4.86 7.61
CA LEU A 129 15.00 -5.83 8.69
C LEU A 129 15.82 -7.11 8.54
N GLY A 130 16.50 -7.33 7.40
CA GLY A 130 17.42 -8.45 7.22
C GLY A 130 18.61 -8.44 8.19
N VAL A 131 18.91 -7.28 8.78
CA VAL A 131 19.95 -7.11 9.81
C VAL A 131 19.58 -7.75 11.16
N LEU A 132 18.29 -8.01 11.40
CA LEU A 132 17.78 -8.52 12.67
C LEU A 132 17.38 -10.00 12.55
N LYS A 133 17.51 -10.72 13.66
CA LYS A 133 16.97 -12.08 13.77
C LYS A 133 15.44 -12.02 13.85
N HIS A 134 14.78 -13.03 13.28
CA HIS A 134 13.32 -13.08 13.30
C HIS A 134 12.77 -14.46 13.63
N PHE A 135 11.60 -14.51 14.24
CA PHE A 135 10.83 -15.73 14.40
C PHE A 135 9.79 -15.86 13.29
N GLU A 136 9.65 -17.06 12.73
CA GLU A 136 8.70 -17.34 11.65
C GLU A 136 7.49 -18.11 12.17
N LYS A 137 6.30 -17.52 12.03
CA LYS A 137 5.03 -18.13 12.46
C LYS A 137 4.02 -18.17 11.33
N ARG A 138 3.22 -19.23 11.25
CA ARG A 138 2.11 -19.29 10.30
C ARG A 138 1.12 -18.17 10.58
N ASN A 139 0.64 -17.49 9.54
CA ASN A 139 -0.36 -16.45 9.71
C ASN A 139 -1.61 -17.03 10.43
N PRO A 140 -2.03 -16.43 11.56
CA PRO A 140 -3.19 -16.91 12.31
C PRO A 140 -4.49 -16.72 11.54
N ASN A 141 -4.54 -15.83 10.54
CA ASN A 141 -5.69 -15.69 9.67
C ASN A 141 -5.64 -16.77 8.55
N PRO A 142 -6.60 -17.71 8.52
CA PRO A 142 -6.58 -18.85 7.59
C PRO A 142 -6.71 -18.45 6.12
N LEU A 143 -7.14 -17.21 5.82
CA LEU A 143 -7.22 -16.69 4.46
C LEU A 143 -5.83 -16.45 3.85
N PHE A 144 -4.83 -16.14 4.68
CA PHE A 144 -3.49 -15.85 4.22
C PHE A 144 -2.59 -17.07 4.48
N LYS A 145 -2.10 -17.68 3.40
CA LYS A 145 -1.22 -18.86 3.46
C LYS A 145 0.25 -18.52 3.69
N ASN A 146 0.57 -17.27 4.02
CA ASN A 146 1.94 -16.81 4.21
C ASN A 146 2.42 -17.01 5.66
N THR A 147 3.72 -16.93 5.84
CA THR A 147 4.39 -16.88 7.14
C THR A 147 4.56 -15.42 7.55
N ILE A 148 4.32 -15.12 8.82
CA ILE A 148 4.60 -13.83 9.45
C ILE A 148 5.97 -13.91 10.10
N LYS A 149 6.73 -12.81 9.99
CA LYS A 149 7.99 -12.61 10.70
C LYS A 149 7.76 -11.71 11.91
N LEU A 150 8.21 -12.18 13.07
CA LEU A 150 8.23 -11.45 14.33
C LEU A 150 9.67 -11.07 14.67
N PHE A 151 9.87 -9.84 15.09
CA PHE A 151 11.15 -9.28 15.52
C PHE A 151 10.99 -8.75 16.94
N PHE A 152 12.08 -8.64 17.70
CA PHE A 152 12.04 -7.88 18.96
C PHE A 152 11.83 -6.40 18.66
N GLU A 153 10.82 -5.80 19.29
CA GLU A 153 10.45 -4.40 19.06
C GLU A 153 11.58 -3.45 19.48
N GLU A 154 12.30 -3.75 20.56
CA GLU A 154 13.45 -2.96 21.00
C GLU A 154 14.55 -2.90 19.94
N GLU A 155 14.89 -4.03 19.31
CA GLU A 155 15.91 -4.09 18.26
C GLU A 155 15.46 -3.33 17.00
N VAL A 156 14.18 -3.48 16.62
CA VAL A 156 13.59 -2.75 15.49
C VAL A 156 13.58 -1.24 15.76
N LYS A 157 13.28 -0.83 16.99
CA LYS A 157 13.28 0.58 17.41
C LYS A 157 14.68 1.19 17.32
N VAL A 158 15.69 0.51 17.86
CA VAL A 158 17.09 0.93 17.75
C VAL A 158 17.52 1.06 16.28
N LEU A 159 17.13 0.09 15.43
CA LEU A 159 17.42 0.15 14.00
C LEU A 159 16.73 1.34 13.31
N GLY A 160 15.48 1.65 13.69
CA GLY A 160 14.73 2.80 13.19
C GLY A 160 15.41 4.12 13.55
N PHE A 161 15.87 4.27 14.79
CA PHE A 161 16.63 5.44 15.24
C PHE A 161 17.94 5.55 14.47
N ARG A 162 18.69 4.46 14.33
CA ARG A 162 19.93 4.46 13.55
C ARG A 162 19.71 4.98 12.13
N LYS A 163 18.68 4.46 11.46
CA LYS A 163 18.30 4.89 10.11
C LYS A 163 18.00 6.39 10.07
N ALA A 164 17.21 6.90 11.01
CA ALA A 164 16.88 8.33 11.07
C ALA A 164 18.14 9.19 11.27
N GLY A 165 19.04 8.80 12.17
CA GLY A 165 20.31 9.50 12.42
C GLY A 165 21.25 9.49 11.20
N MET A 166 21.44 8.34 10.56
CA MET A 166 22.28 8.22 9.37
C MET A 166 21.70 9.01 8.18
N MET A 167 20.38 8.92 7.97
CA MET A 167 19.71 9.68 6.89
C MET A 167 19.78 11.20 7.10
N ALA A 168 19.89 11.65 8.35
CA ALA A 168 20.10 13.07 8.69
C ALA A 168 21.55 13.54 8.49
N GLY A 169 22.48 12.64 8.18
CA GLY A 169 23.90 12.97 7.95
C GLY A 169 24.70 13.15 9.23
N VAL A 170 24.30 12.49 10.31
CA VAL A 170 25.10 12.48 11.54
C VAL A 170 26.29 11.55 11.34
N GLU A 171 27.46 12.14 11.16
CA GLU A 171 28.73 11.43 11.22
C GLU A 171 29.22 11.43 12.67
N GLY A 172 29.43 10.25 13.26
CA GLY A 172 29.81 10.17 14.66
C GLY A 172 29.83 8.75 15.21
N THR A 173 29.94 8.66 16.53
CA THR A 173 29.81 7.40 17.25
C THR A 173 28.38 6.84 17.13
N GLU A 174 28.22 5.53 17.25
CA GLU A 174 26.90 4.88 17.21
C GLU A 174 25.89 5.52 18.18
N ALA A 175 26.36 5.90 19.38
CA ALA A 175 25.52 6.56 20.37
C ALA A 175 24.99 7.93 19.88
N GLU A 176 25.81 8.72 19.18
CA GLU A 176 25.39 10.01 18.64
C GLU A 176 24.37 9.86 17.51
N ILE A 177 24.59 8.90 16.62
CA ILE A 177 23.65 8.56 15.53
C ILE A 177 22.31 8.13 16.11
N LEU A 178 22.32 7.25 17.12
CA LEU A 178 21.10 6.77 17.78
C LEU A 178 20.37 7.89 18.52
N ASN A 179 21.07 8.71 19.32
CA ASN A 179 20.46 9.81 20.07
C ASN A 179 19.80 10.83 19.13
N LYS A 180 20.47 11.19 18.02
CA LYS A 180 19.88 12.09 17.03
C LYS A 180 18.69 11.45 16.32
N GLY A 181 18.82 10.17 16.00
CA GLY A 181 17.75 9.39 15.39
C GLY A 181 16.49 9.32 16.26
N GLU A 182 16.67 9.13 17.57
CA GLU A 182 15.59 9.16 18.55
C GLU A 182 14.94 10.55 18.63
N GLU A 183 15.75 11.62 18.65
CA GLU A 183 15.25 13.00 18.63
C GLU A 183 14.38 13.26 17.39
N ILE A 184 14.87 12.91 16.20
CA ILE A 184 14.13 13.05 14.94
C ILE A 184 12.84 12.25 14.97
N TRP A 185 12.90 10.99 15.42
CA TRP A 185 11.71 10.16 15.50
C TRP A 185 10.67 10.73 16.47
N ARG A 186 11.11 11.20 17.65
CA ARG A 186 10.22 11.86 18.63
C ARG A 186 9.62 13.15 18.06
N GLU A 187 10.37 13.94 17.30
CA GLU A 187 9.84 15.15 16.66
C GLU A 187 8.82 14.86 15.57
N GLU A 188 9.02 13.80 14.79
CA GLU A 188 8.06 13.36 13.77
C GLU A 188 6.79 12.74 14.37
N HIS A 189 6.90 12.13 15.55
CA HIS A 189 5.80 11.44 16.24
C HIS A 189 5.22 12.23 17.44
N LYS A 190 5.60 13.50 17.63
CA LYS A 190 5.08 14.35 18.74
C LYS A 190 3.60 14.68 18.62
N ASP A 191 3.07 14.67 17.39
CA ASP A 191 1.66 14.92 17.08
C ASP A 191 0.87 13.60 16.95
N ASP A 192 1.55 12.46 17.01
CA ASP A 192 0.89 11.16 17.12
C ASP A 192 0.41 10.98 18.58
N PRO A 193 -0.87 10.60 18.80
CA PRO A 193 -1.35 10.39 20.15
C PRO A 193 -0.48 9.35 20.89
N PRO A 194 -0.13 9.61 22.16
CA PRO A 194 0.87 8.85 22.90
C PRO A 194 0.53 7.35 22.93
N GLU A 195 1.58 6.52 22.90
CA GLU A 195 1.46 5.06 22.82
C GLU A 195 0.69 4.48 24.02
N GLU A 196 0.70 5.16 25.17
CA GLU A 196 -0.11 4.82 26.36
C GLU A 196 -1.64 4.98 26.12
N GLU A 197 -2.09 5.96 25.31
CA GLU A 197 -3.51 6.05 24.89
C GLU A 197 -3.88 4.99 23.83
N LYS A 198 -2.89 4.38 23.18
CA LYS A 198 -3.08 3.23 22.27
C LYS A 198 -3.11 1.90 23.03
N GLU A 199 -2.40 1.77 24.16
CA GLU A 199 -2.45 0.60 25.04
C GLU A 199 -3.73 0.54 25.90
N GLU A 200 -4.23 1.68 26.39
CA GLU A 200 -5.53 1.72 27.07
C GLU A 200 -6.73 1.64 26.13
N LYS A 201 -6.53 1.83 24.81
CA LYS A 201 -7.43 1.26 23.79
C LYS A 201 -7.14 -0.23 23.62
N LYS A 202 -7.36 -0.98 24.70
CA LYS A 202 -7.99 -2.29 24.60
C LYS A 202 -9.18 -2.09 23.67
N LYS A 203 -9.02 -2.48 22.40
CA LYS A 203 -10.00 -2.29 21.34
C LYS A 203 -11.38 -2.54 21.93
N GLU A 204 -12.18 -1.48 22.13
CA GLU A 204 -13.60 -1.67 21.92
C GLU A 204 -13.67 -2.35 20.55
N PRO A 205 -14.25 -3.56 20.50
CA PRO A 205 -14.16 -4.39 19.32
C PRO A 205 -14.65 -3.54 18.16
N LYS A 206 -13.75 -3.23 17.21
CA LYS A 206 -14.12 -2.55 15.96
C LYS A 206 -15.44 -3.17 15.54
N GLU A 207 -16.50 -2.37 15.46
CA GLU A 207 -17.83 -2.88 15.09
C GLU A 207 -17.62 -3.81 13.91
N LYS A 208 -17.87 -5.11 14.14
CA LYS A 208 -17.63 -6.12 13.11
C LYS A 208 -18.40 -5.63 11.89
N THR A 209 -17.72 -5.49 10.77
CA THR A 209 -18.41 -5.10 9.53
C THR A 209 -19.59 -6.05 9.30
N PRO A 210 -20.69 -5.63 8.66
CA PRO A 210 -21.85 -6.49 8.39
C PRO A 210 -21.46 -7.87 7.82
N LYS A 211 -20.43 -7.90 6.97
CA LYS A 211 -19.84 -9.12 6.42
C LYS A 211 -19.14 -10.00 7.46
N GLN A 212 -18.38 -9.41 8.38
CA GLN A 212 -17.75 -10.13 9.50
C GLN A 212 -18.78 -10.65 10.51
N LYS A 213 -19.86 -9.90 10.76
CA LYS A 213 -20.99 -10.36 11.59
C LYS A 213 -21.65 -11.58 10.98
N TRP A 214 -21.94 -11.55 9.67
CA TRP A 214 -22.46 -12.71 8.94
C TRP A 214 -21.54 -13.92 8.99
N THR A 215 -20.23 -13.74 8.75
CA THR A 215 -19.27 -14.85 8.81
C THR A 215 -19.20 -15.47 10.21
N ALA A 216 -19.19 -14.66 11.26
CA ALA A 216 -19.20 -15.15 12.64
C ALA A 216 -20.51 -15.90 12.97
N TYR A 217 -21.65 -15.44 12.44
CA TYR A 217 -22.93 -16.12 12.58
C TYR A 217 -22.89 -17.51 11.93
N VAL A 218 -22.39 -17.61 10.69
CA VAL A 218 -22.27 -18.88 9.97
C VAL A 218 -21.36 -19.85 10.72
N GLU A 219 -20.22 -19.38 11.22
CA GLU A 219 -19.28 -20.21 11.99
C GLU A 219 -19.90 -20.74 13.29
N ALA A 220 -20.61 -19.88 14.04
CA ALA A 220 -21.27 -20.27 15.28
C ALA A 220 -22.47 -21.21 15.09
N HIS A 221 -23.13 -21.17 13.93
CA HIS A 221 -24.35 -21.94 13.65
C HIS A 221 -24.14 -23.03 12.59
N THR A 222 -22.89 -23.36 12.24
CA THR A 222 -22.62 -24.42 11.26
C THR A 222 -23.13 -25.76 11.82
N VAL A 223 -24.01 -26.40 11.06
CA VAL A 223 -24.63 -27.67 11.40
C VAL A 223 -23.65 -28.80 11.06
N SER A 224 -23.27 -29.60 12.05
CA SER A 224 -22.40 -30.75 11.83
C SER A 224 -23.18 -31.91 11.19
N SER A 225 -22.51 -32.75 10.40
CA SER A 225 -23.13 -33.81 9.59
C SER A 225 -24.14 -34.77 10.26
N PRO A 226 -24.15 -35.08 11.58
CA PRO A 226 -25.21 -35.90 12.17
C PRO A 226 -26.60 -35.24 12.22
N ASP A 227 -26.72 -33.93 12.00
CA ASP A 227 -27.99 -33.19 12.07
C ASP A 227 -28.70 -33.04 10.69
N SER A 228 -28.36 -33.92 9.74
CA SER A 228 -28.99 -33.95 8.42
C SER A 228 -30.47 -34.36 8.52
N LEU A 229 -31.31 -33.83 7.62
CA LEU A 229 -32.73 -34.19 7.58
C LEU A 229 -32.88 -35.68 7.25
N LYS A 230 -33.70 -36.39 8.03
CA LYS A 230 -33.98 -37.83 7.84
C LYS A 230 -34.98 -38.11 6.72
N GLU A 231 -35.83 -37.13 6.43
CA GLU A 231 -36.89 -37.21 5.43
C GLU A 231 -36.69 -36.11 4.38
N GLU A 232 -37.13 -36.40 3.15
CA GLU A 232 -37.09 -35.41 2.08
C GLU A 232 -38.09 -34.28 2.39
N PRO A 233 -37.69 -33.01 2.33
CA PRO A 233 -38.62 -31.88 2.51
C PRO A 233 -39.71 -31.85 1.45
N ASP A 234 -40.95 -31.55 1.85
CA ASP A 234 -42.07 -31.36 0.91
C ASP A 234 -41.80 -30.20 -0.07
N GLU A 235 -41.31 -29.07 0.45
CA GLU A 235 -40.85 -27.92 -0.33
C GLU A 235 -39.32 -27.86 -0.33
N ALA A 236 -38.71 -28.73 -1.14
CA ALA A 236 -37.27 -28.85 -1.26
C ALA A 236 -36.66 -27.89 -2.30
N ILE A 237 -35.55 -27.26 -1.93
CA ILE A 237 -34.71 -26.47 -2.85
C ILE A 237 -33.27 -26.96 -2.83
N ASN A 238 -32.62 -27.02 -3.99
CA ASN A 238 -31.22 -27.44 -4.10
C ASN A 238 -30.25 -26.24 -3.95
N GLN A 239 -28.98 -26.54 -3.76
CA GLN A 239 -27.92 -25.54 -3.57
C GLN A 239 -27.78 -24.54 -4.74
N THR A 240 -27.94 -24.99 -5.99
CA THR A 240 -27.84 -24.13 -7.18
C THR A 240 -28.99 -23.12 -7.23
N ASP A 241 -30.19 -23.58 -6.91
CA ASP A 241 -31.40 -22.76 -6.87
C ASP A 241 -31.38 -21.81 -5.67
N CYS A 242 -30.80 -22.22 -4.53
CA CYS A 242 -30.55 -21.33 -3.39
C CYS A 242 -29.67 -20.13 -3.78
N LYS A 243 -28.62 -20.37 -4.57
CA LYS A 243 -27.75 -19.30 -5.05
C LYS A 243 -28.49 -18.37 -6.02
N THR A 244 -29.29 -18.94 -6.92
CA THR A 244 -29.96 -18.19 -7.98
C THR A 244 -31.15 -17.38 -7.47
N LYS A 245 -31.99 -17.97 -6.61
CA LYS A 245 -33.19 -17.34 -6.06
C LYS A 245 -32.91 -16.49 -4.82
N TYR A 246 -31.98 -16.92 -3.96
CA TYR A 246 -31.78 -16.33 -2.63
C TYR A 246 -30.40 -15.70 -2.41
N SER A 247 -29.52 -15.71 -3.42
CA SER A 247 -28.14 -15.19 -3.30
C SER A 247 -27.36 -15.81 -2.13
N LEU A 248 -27.68 -17.05 -1.77
CA LEU A 248 -27.01 -17.82 -0.73
C LEU A 248 -25.92 -18.72 -1.34
N VAL A 249 -24.70 -18.61 -0.84
CA VAL A 249 -23.56 -19.42 -1.32
C VAL A 249 -23.44 -20.72 -0.50
N PRO A 250 -22.70 -21.74 -0.98
CA PRO A 250 -22.50 -22.99 -0.25
C PRO A 250 -22.10 -22.84 1.23
N GLY A 251 -21.27 -21.85 1.56
CA GLY A 251 -20.86 -21.58 2.94
C GLY A 251 -22.00 -21.04 3.82
N ASP A 252 -22.91 -20.26 3.26
CA ASP A 252 -24.08 -19.74 3.99
C ASP A 252 -25.02 -20.87 4.40
N LEU A 253 -25.22 -21.84 3.50
CA LEU A 253 -26.12 -22.99 3.69
C LEU A 253 -25.57 -24.02 4.68
N ALA A 254 -24.34 -23.86 5.17
CA ALA A 254 -23.75 -24.77 6.15
C ALA A 254 -24.47 -24.69 7.52
N VAL A 255 -25.25 -23.64 7.77
CA VAL A 255 -26.07 -23.50 8.98
C VAL A 255 -27.42 -24.18 8.90
N LEU A 256 -27.77 -24.77 7.76
CA LEU A 256 -29.07 -25.43 7.56
C LEU A 256 -28.90 -26.94 7.47
N PRO A 257 -29.81 -27.71 8.10
CA PRO A 257 -29.88 -29.14 7.89
C PRO A 257 -30.32 -29.42 6.44
N TYR A 258 -29.82 -30.51 5.86
CA TYR A 258 -30.15 -30.90 4.49
C TYR A 258 -30.47 -32.38 4.38
N PHE A 259 -31.29 -32.74 3.39
CA PHE A 259 -31.53 -34.11 2.98
C PHE A 259 -30.60 -34.46 1.80
N PRO A 260 -29.74 -35.49 1.93
CA PRO A 260 -28.90 -35.96 0.83
C PRO A 260 -29.73 -36.80 -0.16
N LYS A 261 -29.93 -36.31 -1.39
CA LYS A 261 -30.63 -37.03 -2.46
C LYS A 261 -29.66 -37.46 -3.57
N PRO A 262 -29.54 -38.77 -3.87
CA PRO A 262 -28.77 -39.23 -5.02
C PRO A 262 -29.29 -38.65 -6.33
N ASN A 263 -28.40 -38.14 -7.17
CA ASN A 263 -28.73 -37.59 -8.47
C ASN A 263 -28.35 -38.60 -9.57
N PRO A 264 -29.31 -39.33 -10.14
CA PRO A 264 -29.02 -40.38 -11.11
C PRO A 264 -28.42 -39.84 -12.42
N LYS A 265 -28.62 -38.54 -12.73
CA LYS A 265 -28.13 -37.91 -13.96
C LYS A 265 -26.64 -37.60 -13.94
N TYR A 266 -26.07 -37.33 -12.75
CA TYR A 266 -24.67 -36.88 -12.62
C TYR A 266 -23.85 -37.75 -11.65
N GLY A 267 -24.45 -38.79 -11.05
CA GLY A 267 -23.76 -39.73 -10.14
C GLY A 267 -23.30 -39.10 -8.82
N ASN A 268 -23.76 -37.90 -8.49
CA ASN A 268 -23.42 -37.19 -7.26
C ASN A 268 -24.62 -37.13 -6.29
N THR A 269 -24.38 -36.66 -5.06
CA THR A 269 -25.45 -36.42 -4.08
C THR A 269 -25.80 -34.95 -4.06
N THR A 270 -27.06 -34.62 -4.35
CA THR A 270 -27.60 -33.27 -4.25
C THR A 270 -28.05 -33.00 -2.82
N LYS A 271 -27.71 -31.84 -2.27
CA LYS A 271 -28.24 -31.38 -0.98
C LYS A 271 -29.58 -30.68 -1.20
N LEU A 272 -30.62 -31.16 -0.54
CA LEU A 272 -31.95 -30.55 -0.53
C LEU A 272 -32.19 -29.89 0.83
N PHE A 273 -32.61 -28.64 0.80
CA PHE A 273 -32.94 -27.85 1.99
C PHE A 273 -34.44 -27.54 1.99
N LYS A 274 -35.02 -27.29 3.16
CA LYS A 274 -36.38 -26.75 3.26
C LYS A 274 -36.40 -25.31 2.74
N GLU A 275 -37.22 -25.03 1.74
CA GLU A 275 -37.25 -23.69 1.11
C GLU A 275 -37.64 -22.60 2.10
N SER A 276 -38.54 -22.87 3.04
CA SER A 276 -38.92 -21.93 4.11
C SER A 276 -37.75 -21.52 5.01
N GLU A 277 -36.85 -22.46 5.35
CA GLU A 277 -35.66 -22.20 6.16
C GLU A 277 -34.59 -21.43 5.37
N VAL A 278 -34.39 -21.80 4.10
CA VAL A 278 -33.51 -21.06 3.16
C VAL A 278 -33.98 -19.62 2.99
N LYS A 279 -35.28 -19.40 2.84
CA LYS A 279 -35.89 -18.07 2.71
C LYS A 279 -35.66 -17.23 3.96
N THR A 280 -35.84 -17.83 5.13
CA THR A 280 -35.61 -17.18 6.43
C THR A 280 -34.14 -16.81 6.61
N LEU A 281 -33.23 -17.69 6.19
CA LEU A 281 -31.79 -17.41 6.21
C LEU A 281 -31.41 -16.26 5.27
N ALA A 282 -32.04 -16.19 4.10
CA ALA A 282 -31.83 -15.10 3.14
C ALA A 282 -32.25 -13.74 3.73
N TYR A 283 -33.40 -13.67 4.39
CA TYR A 283 -33.87 -12.48 5.10
C TYR A 283 -32.93 -12.08 6.22
N ARG A 284 -32.47 -13.06 7.01
CA ARG A 284 -31.49 -12.81 8.09
C ARG A 284 -30.17 -12.25 7.54
N LYS A 285 -29.67 -12.82 6.43
CA LYS A 285 -28.47 -12.33 5.74
C LYS A 285 -28.67 -10.90 5.22
N ALA A 286 -29.81 -10.59 4.63
CA ALA A 286 -30.13 -9.26 4.14
C ALA A 286 -30.23 -8.23 5.27
N ALA A 287 -30.87 -8.58 6.40
CA ALA A 287 -30.95 -7.72 7.59
C ALA A 287 -29.56 -7.44 8.18
N MET A 288 -28.74 -8.48 8.36
CA MET A 288 -27.38 -8.33 8.87
C MET A 288 -26.51 -7.49 7.94
N GLN A 289 -26.61 -7.69 6.62
CA GLN A 289 -25.86 -6.91 5.63
C GLN A 289 -26.35 -5.46 5.51
N GLY A 290 -27.64 -5.22 5.79
CA GLY A 290 -28.26 -3.90 5.81
C GLY A 290 -28.00 -3.09 7.08
N GLY A 291 -27.20 -3.61 8.03
CA GLY A 291 -26.87 -2.91 9.27
C GLY A 291 -28.02 -2.83 10.26
N VAL A 292 -28.98 -3.76 10.19
CA VAL A 292 -30.04 -3.87 11.21
C VAL A 292 -29.43 -4.54 12.44
N GLU A 293 -28.98 -3.72 13.39
CA GLU A 293 -28.38 -4.17 14.65
C GLU A 293 -29.38 -3.99 15.80
N ASP A 294 -29.50 -5.03 16.61
CA ASP A 294 -30.27 -5.10 17.86
C ASP A 294 -31.77 -4.78 17.77
N GLY A 295 -32.53 -5.80 17.36
CA GLY A 295 -33.97 -5.88 17.57
C GLY A 295 -34.40 -7.33 17.72
N ASP A 296 -35.60 -7.54 18.26
CA ASP A 296 -36.28 -8.84 18.31
C ASP A 296 -36.14 -9.57 16.96
N GLU A 297 -35.88 -10.87 16.98
CA GLU A 297 -35.58 -11.69 15.81
C GLU A 297 -36.68 -11.57 14.75
N ALA A 298 -37.94 -11.47 15.19
CA ALA A 298 -39.08 -11.24 14.32
C ALA A 298 -39.01 -9.88 13.58
N ALA A 299 -38.55 -8.83 14.25
CA ALA A 299 -38.37 -7.51 13.66
C ALA A 299 -37.18 -7.46 12.69
N MET A 300 -36.09 -8.16 13.02
CA MET A 300 -34.94 -8.33 12.13
C MET A 300 -35.34 -9.05 10.85
N LEU A 301 -36.06 -10.17 10.95
CA LEU A 301 -36.52 -10.95 9.81
C LEU A 301 -37.52 -10.17 8.94
N LYS A 302 -38.41 -9.37 9.55
CA LYS A 302 -39.33 -8.50 8.80
C LYS A 302 -38.59 -7.45 7.98
N LYS A 303 -37.64 -6.72 8.60
CA LYS A 303 -36.81 -5.74 7.87
C LYS A 303 -35.93 -6.41 6.82
N GLY A 304 -35.40 -7.60 7.13
CA GLY A 304 -34.63 -8.41 6.20
C GLY A 304 -35.44 -8.88 4.99
N LYS A 305 -36.71 -9.18 5.19
CA LYS A 305 -37.66 -9.49 4.12
C LYS A 305 -37.88 -8.29 3.21
N ASP A 306 -38.19 -7.12 3.78
CA ASP A 306 -38.40 -5.89 3.00
C ASP A 306 -37.13 -5.58 2.16
N LEU A 307 -35.95 -5.62 2.78
CA LEU A 307 -34.66 -5.39 2.10
C LEU A 307 -34.29 -6.43 1.04
N PHE A 308 -34.83 -7.64 1.14
CA PHE A 308 -34.58 -8.72 0.19
C PHE A 308 -35.56 -8.66 -0.99
N GLU A 309 -36.82 -8.29 -0.73
CA GLU A 309 -37.88 -8.19 -1.74
C GLU A 309 -37.83 -6.86 -2.51
N ASP A 310 -37.22 -5.81 -1.95
CA ASP A 310 -36.99 -4.52 -2.62
C ASP A 310 -35.79 -4.52 -3.61
N LYS A 311 -35.10 -5.65 -3.78
CA LYS A 311 -33.95 -5.84 -4.69
C LYS A 311 -34.32 -6.52 -6.00
#